data_AF-A0A8S3IMW1-F1
#
_entry.id   AF-A0A8S3IMW1-F1
#
_cell.length_a   1.000
_cell.length_b   1.000
_cell.length_c   1.000
_cell.angle_alpha   90.00
_cell.angle_beta   90.00
_cell.angle_gamma   90.00
#
_symmetry.space_group_name_H-M   'P 1'
#
loop_
_entity.id
_entity.type
_entity.pdbx_description
1 polymer ?
#
loop_
_entity_poly.entity_id
_entity_poly.type
_entity_poly.pdbx_seq_one_letter_code
_entity_poly.pdbx_strand_id
1 'polypeptide(L)'
;QFAQKANVVGPWLERQHEQLQQLTVQVVGTLEQHQKKLENMEHTVLQYRPHIDELEKYNQQIQECMIFENRHTPYTMEVIRVAWEQLTTHLTRQIAEIKNQIYTLEKKGIGEEQMNEFRATFAHFDKSRTRRLDSKEFRACLIACGYNIREDRQGDVDFQRIMANVDPTQTGFVTFESFLDFMTRECSEEDNVDQLTLAFKTLAGDQPFITAEALKRELPIEQAEWCLRRMKPYVGPGAIP
;
A
#
# COMPACT_ATOMS: atom_id res chain seq x y z
N GLN A 1 31.29 -26.70 21.97
CA GLN A 1 31.02 -26.39 20.55
C GLN A 1 29.69 -25.67 20.38
N PHE A 2 28.56 -26.28 20.80
CA PHE A 2 27.24 -25.63 20.81
C PHE A 2 27.30 -24.21 21.40
N ALA A 3 27.78 -24.06 22.64
CA ALA A 3 27.85 -22.78 23.33
C ALA A 3 28.62 -21.69 22.58
N GLN A 4 29.75 -22.04 21.95
CA GLN A 4 30.55 -21.08 21.17
C GLN A 4 29.77 -20.56 19.96
N LYS A 5 29.06 -21.46 19.26
CA LYS A 5 28.26 -21.11 18.08
C LYS A 5 26.99 -20.35 18.49
N ALA A 6 26.32 -20.78 19.56
CA ALA A 6 25.11 -20.19 20.10
C ALA A 6 25.35 -18.74 20.56
N ASN A 7 26.49 -18.47 21.22
CA ASN A 7 26.88 -17.12 21.64
C ASN A 7 27.19 -16.16 20.48
N VAL A 8 27.32 -16.66 19.24
CA VAL A 8 27.45 -15.83 18.03
C VAL A 8 26.09 -15.65 17.36
N VAL A 9 25.34 -16.74 17.22
CA VAL A 9 24.04 -16.75 16.54
C VAL A 9 22.96 -16.00 17.33
N GLY A 10 22.90 -16.15 18.65
CA GLY A 10 21.91 -15.49 19.51
C GLY A 10 21.93 -13.97 19.38
N PRO A 11 23.08 -13.30 19.64
CA PRO A 11 23.19 -11.85 19.48
C PRO A 11 23.05 -11.36 18.03
N TRP A 12 23.33 -12.23 17.05
CA TRP A 12 23.06 -11.90 15.65
C TRP A 12 21.55 -11.88 15.36
N LEU A 13 20.80 -12.87 15.86
CA LEU A 13 19.34 -12.95 15.75
C LEU A 13 18.66 -11.73 16.38
N GLU A 14 19.08 -11.36 17.61
CA GLU A 14 18.56 -10.18 18.31
C GLU A 14 18.75 -8.90 17.48
N ARG A 15 19.96 -8.69 16.94
CA ARG A 15 20.25 -7.52 16.08
C ARG A 15 19.41 -7.50 14.80
N GLN A 16 19.21 -8.64 14.14
CA GLN A 16 18.35 -8.70 12.95
C GLN A 16 16.89 -8.40 13.30
N HIS A 17 16.42 -8.87 14.45
CA HIS A 17 15.07 -8.59 14.93
C HIS A 17 14.87 -7.09 15.22
N GLU A 18 15.82 -6.44 15.88
CA GLU A 18 15.81 -4.98 16.11
C GLU A 18 15.84 -4.19 14.80
N GLN A 19 16.67 -4.60 13.84
CA GLN A 19 16.73 -3.96 12.52
C GLN A 19 15.39 -4.07 11.79
N LEU A 20 14.75 -5.24 11.80
CA LEU A 20 13.41 -5.42 11.22
C LEU A 20 12.39 -4.49 11.89
N GLN A 21 12.37 -4.43 13.22
CA GLN A 21 11.46 -3.54 13.95
C GLN A 21 11.69 -2.06 13.59
N GLN A 22 12.94 -1.63 13.49
CA GLN A 22 13.27 -0.26 13.08
C GLN A 22 12.80 0.04 11.65
N LEU A 23 12.99 -0.89 10.71
CA LEU A 23 12.51 -0.74 9.33
C LEU A 23 10.99 -0.65 9.23
N THR A 24 10.27 -1.38 10.09
CA THR A 24 8.81 -1.32 10.17
C THR A 24 8.32 0.00 10.78
N VAL A 25 9.03 0.56 11.78
CA VAL A 25 8.64 1.81 12.46
C VAL A 25 9.06 3.07 11.68
N GLN A 26 10.17 3.03 10.95
CA GLN A 26 10.68 4.15 10.17
C GLN A 26 10.53 3.86 8.67
N VAL A 27 9.35 4.17 8.12
CA VAL A 27 9.13 4.19 6.67
C VAL A 27 9.76 5.45 6.09
N VAL A 28 11.10 5.46 5.98
CA VAL A 28 11.88 6.52 5.33
C VAL A 28 12.44 6.00 4.00
N GLY A 29 11.92 6.54 2.90
CA GLY A 29 12.27 6.15 1.54
C GLY A 29 11.05 5.70 0.73
N THR A 30 11.29 5.30 -0.52
CA THR A 30 10.23 4.77 -1.39
C THR A 30 9.89 3.33 -1.01
N LEU A 31 8.71 2.84 -1.41
CA LEU A 31 8.28 1.47 -1.11
C LEU A 31 9.22 0.43 -1.73
N GLU A 32 9.79 0.73 -2.90
CA GLU A 32 10.75 -0.09 -3.63
C GLU A 32 12.09 -0.15 -2.89
N GLN A 33 12.53 0.98 -2.31
CA GLN A 33 13.71 1.02 -1.46
C GLN A 33 13.50 0.20 -0.18
N HIS A 34 12.32 0.31 0.43
CA HIS A 34 11.95 -0.50 1.59
C HIS A 34 11.88 -1.99 1.26
N GLN A 35 11.24 -2.35 0.15
CA GLN A 35 11.20 -3.72 -0.36
C GLN A 35 12.61 -4.27 -0.54
N LYS A 36 13.49 -3.51 -1.22
CA LYS A 36 14.88 -3.93 -1.46
C LYS A 36 15.67 -4.12 -0.16
N LYS A 37 15.44 -3.26 0.85
CA LYS A 37 16.05 -3.43 2.18
C LYS A 37 15.57 -4.73 2.86
N LEU A 38 14.27 -5.01 2.82
CA LEU A 38 13.72 -6.24 3.39
C LEU A 38 14.18 -7.50 2.63
N GLU A 39 14.25 -7.46 1.30
CA GLU A 39 14.76 -8.57 0.47
C GLU A 39 16.26 -8.82 0.71
N ASN A 40 17.06 -7.77 0.88
CA ASN A 40 18.47 -7.92 1.28
C ASN A 40 18.60 -8.55 2.67
N MET A 41 17.75 -8.17 3.61
CA MET A 41 17.74 -8.77 4.93
C MET A 41 17.25 -10.23 4.88
N GLU A 42 16.27 -10.55 4.04
CA GLU A 42 15.79 -11.92 3.81
C GLU A 42 16.90 -12.80 3.26
N HIS A 43 17.65 -12.30 2.27
CA HIS A 43 18.80 -13.00 1.74
C HIS A 43 19.87 -13.24 2.83
N THR A 44 20.15 -12.23 3.66
CA THR A 44 21.11 -12.35 4.77
C THR A 44 20.64 -13.39 5.80
N VAL A 45 19.35 -13.40 6.13
CA VAL A 45 18.76 -14.41 7.02
C VAL A 45 18.87 -15.78 6.38
N LEU A 46 18.46 -15.97 5.13
CA LEU A 46 18.57 -17.26 4.44
C LEU A 46 20.01 -17.79 4.39
N GLN A 47 21.01 -16.92 4.18
CA GLN A 47 22.42 -17.30 4.21
C GLN A 47 22.90 -17.79 5.57
N TYR A 48 22.28 -17.34 6.67
CA TYR A 48 22.61 -17.79 8.03
C TYR A 48 21.96 -19.13 8.41
N ARG A 49 21.02 -19.65 7.61
CA ARG A 49 20.30 -20.90 7.89
C ARG A 49 21.22 -22.10 8.18
N PRO A 50 22.32 -22.32 7.43
CA PRO A 50 23.23 -23.43 7.71
C PRO A 50 23.84 -23.40 9.12
N HIS A 51 23.99 -22.21 9.72
CA HIS A 51 24.49 -22.08 11.09
C HIS A 51 23.46 -22.52 12.14
N ILE A 52 22.17 -22.33 11.86
CA ILE A 52 21.07 -22.85 12.69
C ILE A 52 21.02 -24.38 12.57
N ASP A 53 21.11 -24.91 11.35
CA ASP A 53 21.10 -26.36 11.10
C ASP A 53 22.30 -27.06 11.77
N GLU A 54 23.47 -26.40 11.82
CA GLU A 54 24.64 -26.89 12.53
C GLU A 54 24.48 -26.87 14.06
N LEU A 55 23.85 -25.82 14.61
CA LEU A 55 23.49 -25.76 16.03
C LEU A 55 22.53 -26.90 16.41
N GLU A 56 21.57 -27.21 15.56
CA GLU A 56 20.64 -28.33 15.75
C GLU A 56 21.39 -29.66 15.86
N LYS A 57 22.39 -29.90 15.00
CA LYS A 57 23.25 -31.10 15.07
C LYS A 57 24.02 -31.18 16.39
N TYR A 58 24.58 -30.07 16.85
CA TYR A 58 25.28 -30.04 18.15
C TYR A 58 24.31 -30.26 19.31
N ASN A 59 23.10 -29.71 19.25
CA ASN A 59 22.07 -29.93 20.26
C ASN A 59 21.66 -31.40 20.34
N GLN A 60 21.49 -32.05 19.18
CA GLN A 60 21.18 -33.48 19.12
C GLN A 60 22.26 -34.33 19.80
N GLN A 61 23.54 -34.05 19.55
CA GLN A 61 24.65 -34.75 20.23
C GLN A 61 24.65 -34.53 21.74
N ILE A 62 24.33 -33.32 22.19
CA ILE A 62 24.20 -32.97 23.62
C ILE A 62 23.06 -33.78 24.28
N GLN A 63 21.92 -33.89 23.60
CA GLN A 63 20.77 -34.67 24.05
C GLN A 63 21.08 -36.18 24.10
N GLU A 64 21.74 -36.72 23.07
CA GLU A 64 22.19 -38.12 23.04
C GLU A 64 23.15 -38.46 24.18
N CYS A 65 23.97 -37.49 24.60
CA CYS A 65 24.86 -37.61 25.74
C CYS A 65 24.18 -37.32 27.09
N MET A 66 22.87 -37.06 27.13
CA MET A 66 22.09 -36.72 28.34
C MET A 66 22.66 -35.52 29.12
N ILE A 67 23.21 -34.53 28.41
CA ILE A 67 23.72 -33.30 29.01
C ILE A 67 22.60 -32.27 29.03
N PHE A 68 22.08 -31.95 30.22
CA PHE A 68 20.94 -31.05 30.38
C PHE A 68 21.33 -29.60 30.69
N GLU A 69 22.54 -29.37 31.22
CA GLU A 69 23.01 -28.03 31.58
C GLU A 69 24.26 -27.65 30.81
N ASN A 70 24.21 -26.50 30.13
CA ASN A 70 25.35 -25.93 29.45
C ASN A 70 25.70 -24.56 30.05
N ARG A 71 26.57 -24.54 31.07
CA ARG A 71 26.99 -23.31 31.78
C ARG A 71 27.79 -22.33 30.92
N HIS A 72 28.15 -22.70 29.70
CA HIS A 72 28.96 -21.89 28.79
C HIS A 72 28.14 -20.97 27.87
N THR A 73 26.81 -21.09 27.87
CA THR A 73 25.93 -20.22 27.09
C THR A 73 24.58 -20.03 27.78
N PRO A 74 24.01 -18.82 27.77
CA PRO A 74 22.64 -18.60 28.20
C PRO A 74 21.61 -19.02 27.13
N TYR A 75 22.05 -19.29 25.89
CA TYR A 75 21.18 -19.61 24.78
C TYR A 75 20.92 -21.11 24.70
N THR A 76 19.66 -21.52 24.82
CA THR A 76 19.24 -22.89 24.49
C THR A 76 18.86 -23.01 23.03
N MET A 77 18.82 -24.24 22.50
CA MET A 77 18.43 -24.45 21.10
C MET A 77 16.98 -24.01 20.85
N GLU A 78 16.09 -24.20 21.83
CA GLU A 78 14.70 -23.79 21.77
C GLU A 78 14.56 -22.27 21.63
N VAL A 79 15.33 -21.49 22.41
CA VAL A 79 15.33 -20.01 22.32
C VAL A 79 15.77 -19.56 20.94
N ILE A 80 16.85 -20.15 20.40
CA ILE A 80 17.37 -19.82 19.07
C ILE A 80 16.36 -20.17 17.98
N ARG A 81 15.71 -21.34 18.06
CA ARG A 81 14.71 -21.78 17.09
C ARG A 81 13.51 -20.85 17.05
N VAL A 82 12.95 -20.53 18.21
CA VAL A 82 11.80 -19.61 18.29
C VAL A 82 12.16 -18.23 17.76
N ALA A 83 13.32 -17.68 18.13
CA ALA A 83 13.77 -16.39 17.63
C ALA A 83 13.95 -16.37 16.10
N TRP A 84 14.50 -17.45 15.54
CA TRP A 84 14.64 -17.61 14.09
C TRP A 84 13.29 -17.70 13.36
N GLU A 85 12.37 -18.53 13.85
CA GLU A 85 11.03 -18.69 13.27
C GLU A 85 10.22 -17.38 13.33
N GLN A 86 10.31 -16.66 14.45
CA GLN A 86 9.69 -15.34 14.58
C GLN A 86 10.28 -14.33 13.60
N LEU A 87 11.61 -14.28 13.46
CA LEU A 87 12.28 -13.37 12.53
C LEU A 87 11.88 -13.66 11.08
N THR A 88 11.94 -14.92 10.66
CA THR A 88 11.59 -15.33 9.29
C THR A 88 10.12 -15.07 8.98
N THR A 89 9.20 -15.45 9.88
CA THR A 89 7.76 -15.21 9.71
C THR A 89 7.46 -13.72 9.64
N HIS A 90 8.05 -12.92 10.53
CA HIS A 90 7.85 -11.47 10.54
C HIS A 90 8.33 -10.84 9.22
N LEU A 91 9.51 -11.27 8.74
CA LEU A 91 10.09 -10.75 7.51
C LEU A 91 9.25 -11.09 6.28
N THR A 92 8.82 -12.35 6.13
CA THR A 92 7.94 -12.77 5.03
C THR A 92 6.64 -11.98 5.03
N ARG A 93 6.03 -11.77 6.21
CA ARG A 93 4.80 -10.96 6.33
C ARG A 93 5.02 -9.52 5.88
N GLN A 94 6.11 -8.88 6.31
CA GLN A 94 6.42 -7.49 5.96
C GLN A 94 6.72 -7.34 4.46
N ILE A 95 7.46 -8.28 3.85
CA ILE A 95 7.70 -8.27 2.40
C ILE A 95 6.38 -8.40 1.64
N ALA A 96 5.50 -9.31 2.05
CA ALA A 96 4.20 -9.49 1.41
C ALA A 96 3.30 -8.25 1.53
N GLU A 97 3.32 -7.60 2.69
CA GLU A 97 2.59 -6.35 2.94
C GLU A 97 3.04 -5.23 2.00
N ILE A 98 4.36 -5.02 1.87
CA ILE A 98 4.90 -4.00 0.95
C ILE A 98 4.60 -4.36 -0.51
N LYS A 99 4.75 -5.63 -0.90
CA LYS A 99 4.40 -6.08 -2.26
C LYS A 99 2.93 -5.84 -2.59
N ASN A 100 2.03 -6.12 -1.64
CA ASN A 100 0.60 -5.84 -1.81
C ASN A 100 0.33 -4.33 -1.89
N GLN A 101 1.06 -3.51 -1.12
CA GLN A 101 0.97 -2.06 -1.25
C GLN A 101 1.38 -1.63 -2.65
N ILE A 102 2.59 -2.00 -3.13
CA ILE A 102 3.08 -1.67 -4.48
C ILE A 102 2.09 -2.12 -5.56
N TYR A 103 1.62 -3.38 -5.51
CA TYR A 103 0.65 -3.91 -6.46
C TYR A 103 -0.66 -3.09 -6.49
N THR A 104 -1.14 -2.69 -5.31
CA THR A 104 -2.34 -1.86 -5.20
C THR A 104 -2.11 -0.47 -5.79
N LEU A 105 -0.91 0.09 -5.65
CA LEU A 105 -0.53 1.37 -6.26
C LEU A 105 -0.46 1.27 -7.79
N GLU A 106 0.23 0.26 -8.31
CA GLU A 106 0.35 0.03 -9.75
C GLU A 106 -1.04 -0.17 -10.38
N LYS A 107 -1.90 -0.97 -9.73
CA LYS A 107 -3.27 -1.21 -10.20
C LYS A 107 -4.14 0.06 -10.18
N LYS A 108 -3.86 0.99 -9.27
CA LYS A 108 -4.60 2.26 -9.12
C LYS A 108 -4.04 3.40 -9.98
N GLY A 109 -2.99 3.16 -10.78
CA GLY A 109 -2.43 4.14 -11.72
C GLY A 109 -1.73 5.33 -11.08
N ILE A 110 -1.40 5.26 -9.78
CA ILE A 110 -0.73 6.35 -9.07
C ILE A 110 0.78 6.19 -9.23
N GLY A 111 1.42 7.18 -9.86
CA GLY A 111 2.87 7.20 -10.02
C GLY A 111 3.62 7.31 -8.69
N GLU A 112 4.86 6.82 -8.64
CA GLU A 112 5.71 6.84 -7.43
C GLU A 112 5.89 8.26 -6.85
N GLU A 113 5.99 9.28 -7.70
CA GLU A 113 6.15 10.67 -7.26
C GLU A 113 4.92 11.16 -6.49
N GLN A 114 3.72 10.86 -6.99
CA GLN A 114 2.48 11.27 -6.36
C GLN A 114 2.21 10.49 -5.07
N MET A 115 2.64 9.23 -5.00
CA MET A 115 2.66 8.46 -3.75
C MET A 115 3.58 9.08 -2.70
N ASN A 116 4.79 9.45 -3.11
CA ASN A 116 5.74 10.12 -2.21
C ASN A 116 5.20 11.47 -1.76
N GLU A 117 4.51 12.21 -2.62
CA GLU A 117 3.82 13.45 -2.26
C GLU A 117 2.70 13.21 -1.23
N PHE A 118 1.87 12.19 -1.44
CA PHE A 118 0.83 11.79 -0.46
C PHE A 118 1.44 11.36 0.88
N ARG A 119 2.53 10.59 0.88
CA ARG A 119 3.23 10.21 2.11
C ARG A 119 3.86 11.41 2.81
N ALA A 120 4.54 12.28 2.05
CA ALA A 120 5.20 13.47 2.58
C ALA A 120 4.17 14.44 3.18
N THR A 121 3.06 14.66 2.48
CA THR A 121 1.96 15.51 2.95
C THR A 121 1.31 14.90 4.19
N PHE A 122 1.00 13.61 4.19
CA PHE A 122 0.42 12.94 5.37
C PHE A 122 1.36 13.02 6.58
N ALA A 123 2.66 12.75 6.40
CA ALA A 123 3.66 12.85 7.46
C ALA A 123 3.89 14.29 7.94
N HIS A 124 3.71 15.29 7.07
CA HIS A 124 3.78 16.70 7.43
C HIS A 124 2.65 17.10 8.39
N PHE A 125 1.46 16.56 8.17
CA PHE A 125 0.29 16.82 9.02
C PHE A 125 0.22 15.93 10.26
N ASP A 126 0.83 14.74 10.26
CA ASP A 126 0.97 13.88 11.44
C ASP A 126 2.06 14.40 12.41
N LYS A 127 1.79 15.54 13.04
CA LYS A 127 2.71 16.18 14.01
C LYS A 127 3.01 15.27 15.20
N SER A 128 2.04 14.42 15.54
CA SER A 128 2.11 13.49 16.66
C SER A 128 2.92 12.23 16.36
N ARG A 129 3.26 11.97 15.08
CA ARG A 129 3.89 10.73 14.59
C ARG A 129 3.12 9.47 15.02
N THR A 130 1.81 9.59 15.18
CA THR A 130 0.96 8.46 15.61
C THR A 130 0.55 7.58 14.43
N ARG A 131 0.95 7.95 13.21
CA ARG A 131 0.52 7.37 11.93
C ARG A 131 -0.98 7.52 11.67
N ARG A 132 -1.59 8.51 12.30
CA ARG A 132 -3.01 8.81 12.22
C ARG A 132 -3.18 10.32 12.18
N LEU A 133 -4.14 10.79 11.39
CA LEU A 133 -4.54 12.19 11.37
C LEU A 133 -5.88 12.35 12.08
N ASP A 134 -6.02 13.38 12.89
CA ASP A 134 -7.34 13.80 13.36
C ASP A 134 -8.16 14.43 12.23
N SER A 135 -9.46 14.67 12.45
CA SER A 135 -10.33 15.24 11.40
C SER A 135 -9.86 16.60 10.87
N LYS A 136 -9.20 17.44 11.68
CA LYS A 136 -8.69 18.75 11.25
C LYS A 136 -7.41 18.60 10.43
N GLU A 137 -6.50 17.75 10.89
CA GLU A 137 -5.26 17.42 10.19
C GLU A 137 -5.55 16.74 8.84
N PHE A 138 -6.54 15.85 8.80
CA PHE A 138 -6.98 15.18 7.59
C PHE A 138 -7.57 16.17 6.57
N ARG A 139 -8.42 17.12 7.01
CA ARG A 139 -8.95 18.18 6.14
C ARG A 139 -7.83 19.02 5.51
N ALA A 140 -6.83 19.40 6.31
CA ALA A 140 -5.69 20.16 5.82
C ALA A 140 -4.83 19.34 4.84
N CYS A 141 -4.64 18.05 5.11
CA CYS A 141 -3.94 17.12 4.23
C CYS A 141 -4.62 16.98 2.87
N LEU A 142 -5.95 16.85 2.83
CA LEU A 142 -6.72 16.78 1.58
C LEU A 142 -6.53 18.04 0.72
N ILE A 143 -6.62 19.22 1.33
CA ILE A 143 -6.42 20.51 0.65
C ILE A 143 -4.99 20.62 0.10
N ALA A 144 -3.99 20.22 0.89
CA ALA A 144 -2.59 20.24 0.47
C ALA A 144 -2.29 19.28 -0.69
N CYS A 145 -2.99 18.14 -0.75
CA CYS A 145 -2.93 17.21 -1.88
C CYS A 145 -3.74 17.68 -3.11
N GLY A 146 -4.34 18.87 -3.08
CA GLY A 146 -5.09 19.45 -4.19
C GLY A 146 -6.58 19.13 -4.22
N TYR A 147 -7.13 18.48 -3.18
CA TYR A 147 -8.56 18.22 -3.08
C TYR A 147 -9.31 19.49 -2.64
N ASN A 148 -10.17 20.01 -3.51
CA ASN A 148 -10.90 21.25 -3.26
C ASN A 148 -12.12 21.02 -2.36
N ILE A 149 -11.94 21.29 -1.06
CA ILE A 149 -13.04 21.37 -0.10
C ILE A 149 -13.54 22.81 -0.06
N ARG A 150 -14.83 23.02 -0.33
CA ARG A 150 -15.44 24.35 -0.25
C ARG A 150 -15.37 24.90 1.19
N GLU A 151 -15.21 26.21 1.33
CA GLU A 151 -15.19 26.88 2.64
C GLU A 151 -16.60 27.21 3.18
N ASP A 152 -17.65 26.83 2.46
CA ASP A 152 -19.04 27.04 2.85
C ASP A 152 -19.61 25.88 3.67
N ARG A 153 -20.84 26.05 4.16
CA ARG A 153 -21.57 24.97 4.86
C ARG A 153 -21.72 23.69 4.02
N GLN A 154 -21.64 23.80 2.71
CA GLN A 154 -21.75 22.64 1.82
C GLN A 154 -20.45 21.83 1.84
N GLY A 155 -19.28 22.48 1.84
CA GLY A 155 -17.99 21.81 1.98
C GLY A 155 -17.80 21.10 3.31
N ASP A 156 -18.40 21.61 4.40
CA ASP A 156 -18.40 20.91 5.70
C ASP A 156 -19.24 19.63 5.66
N VAL A 157 -20.38 19.64 4.96
CA VAL A 157 -21.22 18.45 4.75
C VAL A 157 -20.50 17.44 3.88
N ASP A 158 -19.83 17.89 2.81
CA ASP A 158 -19.06 17.03 1.92
C ASP A 158 -17.88 16.39 2.67
N PHE A 159 -17.16 17.18 3.48
CA PHE A 159 -16.09 16.65 4.33
C PHE A 159 -16.60 15.64 5.36
N GLN A 160 -17.77 15.85 5.97
CA GLN A 160 -18.37 14.86 6.87
C GLN A 160 -18.69 13.54 6.16
N ARG A 161 -19.14 13.59 4.89
CA ARG A 161 -19.35 12.38 4.09
C ARG A 161 -18.04 11.66 3.80
N ILE A 162 -16.99 12.41 3.45
CA ILE A 162 -15.66 11.85 3.24
C ILE A 162 -15.17 11.19 4.53
N MET A 163 -15.30 11.87 5.68
CA MET A 163 -14.93 11.33 6.99
C MET A 163 -15.68 10.02 7.31
N ALA A 164 -16.98 9.95 7.01
CA ALA A 164 -17.76 8.72 7.20
C ALA A 164 -17.29 7.56 6.31
N ASN A 165 -16.74 7.85 5.12
CA ASN A 165 -16.17 6.84 4.23
C ASN A 165 -14.80 6.34 4.72
N VAL A 166 -13.95 7.23 5.23
CA VAL A 166 -12.58 6.87 5.66
C VAL A 166 -12.49 6.36 7.10
N ASP A 167 -13.45 6.71 7.95
CA ASP A 167 -13.58 6.28 9.34
C ASP A 167 -15.03 5.85 9.65
N PRO A 168 -15.48 4.70 9.10
CA PRO A 168 -16.82 4.18 9.36
C PRO A 168 -17.03 3.80 10.84
N THR A 169 -15.93 3.57 11.56
CA THR A 169 -15.91 3.28 13.00
C THR A 169 -16.06 4.52 13.89
N GLN A 170 -16.06 5.73 13.31
CA GLN A 170 -16.15 7.00 14.02
C GLN A 170 -15.12 7.12 15.17
N THR A 171 -13.91 6.63 14.93
CA THR A 171 -12.80 6.74 15.87
C THR A 171 -12.29 8.18 15.98
N GLY A 172 -12.60 9.04 15.00
CA GLY A 172 -12.10 10.40 14.87
C GLY A 172 -10.71 10.49 14.23
N PHE A 173 -10.15 9.36 13.82
CA PHE A 173 -8.80 9.26 13.29
C PHE A 173 -8.76 8.57 11.93
N VAL A 174 -7.97 9.11 11.02
CA VAL A 174 -7.77 8.56 9.67
C VAL A 174 -6.36 8.01 9.55
N THR A 175 -6.24 6.74 9.16
CA THR A 175 -4.95 6.11 8.86
C THR A 175 -4.49 6.45 7.45
N PHE A 176 -3.19 6.30 7.18
CA PHE A 176 -2.65 6.50 5.84
C PHE A 176 -3.32 5.56 4.81
N GLU A 177 -3.67 4.34 5.22
CA GLU A 177 -4.37 3.37 4.36
C GLU A 177 -5.77 3.84 3.96
N SER A 178 -6.57 4.32 4.93
CA SER A 178 -7.91 4.86 4.63
C SER A 178 -7.84 6.13 3.77
N PHE A 179 -6.89 7.02 4.04
CA PHE A 179 -6.64 8.19 3.22
C PHE A 179 -6.29 7.81 1.78
N LEU A 180 -5.36 6.86 1.63
CA LEU A 180 -4.94 6.42 0.30
C LEU A 180 -6.09 5.74 -0.44
N ASP A 181 -6.86 4.87 0.22
CA ASP A 181 -8.02 4.24 -0.42
C ASP A 181 -9.03 5.27 -0.92
N PHE A 182 -9.30 6.31 -0.13
CA PHE A 182 -10.13 7.44 -0.57
C PHE A 182 -9.54 8.17 -1.77
N MET A 183 -8.29 8.65 -1.70
CA MET A 183 -7.64 9.38 -2.80
C MET A 183 -7.64 8.56 -4.09
N THR A 184 -7.44 7.25 -3.97
CA THR A 184 -7.39 6.37 -5.14
C THR A 184 -8.75 6.09 -5.76
N ARG A 185 -9.83 6.06 -4.97
CA ARG A 185 -11.21 5.91 -5.50
C ARG A 185 -11.67 7.19 -6.20
N GLU A 186 -11.26 8.34 -5.69
CA GLU A 186 -11.60 9.62 -6.30
C GLU A 186 -10.72 9.89 -7.56
N CYS A 187 -9.49 9.38 -7.60
CA CYS A 187 -8.60 9.47 -8.76
C CYS A 187 -8.80 8.37 -9.81
N SER A 188 -9.51 7.28 -9.50
CA SER A 188 -9.83 6.25 -10.50
C SER A 188 -10.87 6.81 -11.49
N GLU A 189 -10.38 7.53 -12.49
CA GLU A 189 -11.12 7.93 -13.70
C GLU A 189 -11.61 6.72 -14.54
N GLU A 190 -11.42 5.48 -14.08
CA GLU A 190 -11.90 4.27 -14.75
C GLU A 190 -13.43 4.14 -14.73
N ASP A 191 -14.11 4.68 -13.71
CA ASP A 191 -15.58 4.75 -13.71
C ASP A 191 -16.12 5.74 -14.76
N ASN A 192 -15.26 6.60 -15.32
CA ASN A 192 -15.68 7.58 -16.31
C ASN A 192 -15.85 6.94 -17.70
N VAL A 193 -15.07 5.92 -18.10
CA VAL A 193 -15.17 5.39 -19.48
C VAL A 193 -16.45 4.58 -19.67
N ASP A 194 -16.79 3.69 -18.74
CA ASP A 194 -18.00 2.87 -18.85
C ASP A 194 -19.27 3.69 -18.61
N GLN A 195 -19.25 4.64 -17.66
CA GLN A 195 -20.36 5.57 -17.47
C GLN A 195 -20.50 6.53 -18.65
N LEU A 196 -19.40 7.05 -19.20
CA LEU A 196 -19.44 7.92 -20.38
C LEU A 196 -19.93 7.14 -21.61
N THR A 197 -19.51 5.88 -21.76
CA THR A 197 -20.01 5.00 -22.83
C THR A 197 -21.50 4.74 -22.66
N LEU A 198 -21.98 4.48 -21.44
CA LEU A 198 -23.40 4.30 -21.13
C LEU A 198 -24.21 5.59 -21.34
N ALA A 199 -23.64 6.74 -20.99
CA ALA A 199 -24.24 8.05 -21.23
C ALA A 199 -24.37 8.30 -22.73
N PHE A 200 -23.31 8.09 -23.53
CA PHE A 200 -23.38 8.19 -24.99
C PHE A 200 -24.35 7.19 -25.61
N LYS A 201 -24.42 5.96 -25.08
CA LYS A 201 -25.39 4.96 -25.53
C LYS A 201 -26.84 5.38 -25.23
N THR A 202 -27.07 6.01 -24.07
CA THR A 202 -28.37 6.58 -23.69
C THR A 202 -28.75 7.73 -24.63
N LEU A 203 -27.81 8.64 -24.93
CA LEU A 203 -27.99 9.74 -25.90
C LEU A 203 -28.25 9.24 -27.32
N ALA A 204 -27.68 8.08 -27.67
CA ALA A 204 -27.87 7.40 -28.95
C ALA A 204 -29.17 6.57 -29.02
N GLY A 205 -29.98 6.49 -27.96
CA GLY A 205 -31.19 5.67 -27.94
C GLY A 205 -30.90 4.17 -28.07
N ASP A 206 -29.89 3.69 -27.35
CA ASP A 206 -29.40 2.30 -27.35
C ASP A 206 -28.82 1.80 -28.68
N GLN A 207 -28.60 2.69 -29.64
CA GLN A 207 -27.93 2.35 -30.90
C GLN A 207 -26.41 2.26 -30.73
N PRO A 208 -25.72 1.42 -31.52
CA PRO A 208 -24.26 1.33 -31.51
C PRO A 208 -23.56 2.53 -32.17
N PHE A 209 -24.31 3.55 -32.59
CA PHE A 209 -23.82 4.77 -33.24
C PHE A 209 -24.61 5.98 -32.74
N ILE A 210 -23.98 7.15 -32.70
CA ILE A 210 -24.62 8.42 -32.37
C ILE A 210 -24.59 9.36 -33.58
N THR A 211 -25.68 10.07 -33.84
CA THR A 211 -25.75 11.04 -34.95
C THR A 211 -25.24 12.40 -34.53
N ALA A 212 -24.72 13.18 -35.49
CA ALA A 212 -24.26 14.54 -35.23
C ALA A 212 -25.38 15.45 -34.70
N GLU A 213 -26.62 15.19 -35.13
CA GLU A 213 -27.80 15.90 -34.66
C GLU A 213 -28.11 15.59 -33.20
N ALA A 214 -27.99 14.31 -32.78
CA ALA A 214 -28.17 13.93 -31.38
C ALA A 214 -27.10 14.57 -30.48
N LEU A 215 -25.83 14.56 -30.90
CA LEU A 215 -24.75 15.24 -30.18
C LEU A 215 -25.01 16.74 -30.03
N LYS A 216 -25.42 17.42 -31.12
CA LYS A 216 -25.69 18.87 -31.10
C LYS A 216 -26.95 19.27 -30.35
N ARG A 217 -27.91 18.35 -30.22
CA ARG A 217 -29.16 18.57 -29.48
C ARG A 217 -28.97 18.42 -27.97
N GLU A 218 -28.17 17.44 -27.55
CA GLU A 218 -28.05 17.05 -26.14
C GLU A 218 -26.81 17.65 -25.45
N LEU A 219 -25.78 18.05 -26.20
CA LEU A 219 -24.55 18.64 -25.65
C LEU A 219 -24.37 20.10 -26.08
N PRO A 220 -23.67 20.92 -25.28
CA PRO A 220 -23.22 22.25 -25.69
C PRO A 220 -22.45 22.22 -27.01
N ILE A 221 -22.62 23.26 -27.83
CA ILE A 221 -22.11 23.35 -29.20
C ILE A 221 -20.60 23.07 -29.27
N GLU A 222 -19.81 23.60 -28.33
CA GLU A 222 -18.35 23.38 -28.30
C GLU A 222 -17.98 21.91 -28.04
N GLN A 223 -18.71 21.22 -27.17
CA GLN A 223 -18.49 19.82 -26.84
C GLN A 223 -18.93 18.90 -27.99
N ALA A 224 -20.07 19.21 -28.62
CA ALA A 224 -20.55 18.48 -29.79
C ALA A 224 -19.58 18.57 -30.98
N GLU A 225 -19.06 19.77 -31.27
CA GLU A 225 -18.04 19.98 -32.32
C GLU A 225 -16.73 19.25 -32.01
N TRP A 226 -16.32 19.23 -30.74
CA TRP A 226 -15.15 18.48 -30.30
C TRP A 226 -15.33 16.97 -30.49
N CYS A 227 -16.48 16.42 -30.11
CA CYS A 227 -16.81 15.01 -30.31
C CYS A 227 -16.81 14.63 -31.79
N LEU A 228 -17.41 15.46 -32.65
CA LEU A 228 -17.47 15.22 -34.10
C LEU A 228 -16.09 15.21 -34.77
N ARG A 229 -15.11 15.96 -34.24
CA ARG A 229 -13.73 15.95 -34.76
C ARG A 229 -12.91 14.73 -34.34
N ARG A 230 -13.26 14.10 -33.21
CA ARG A 230 -12.49 12.98 -32.61
C ARG A 230 -13.14 11.61 -32.81
N MET A 231 -14.47 11.54 -32.95
CA MET A 231 -15.18 10.27 -33.13
C MET A 231 -14.98 9.72 -34.54
N LYS A 232 -14.78 8.40 -34.64
CA LYS A 232 -14.66 7.71 -35.93
C LYS A 232 -16.05 7.55 -36.55
N PRO A 233 -16.17 7.69 -37.88
CA PRO A 233 -17.44 7.42 -38.57
C PRO A 233 -17.83 5.95 -38.38
N TYR A 234 -19.12 5.71 -38.17
CA TYR A 234 -19.66 4.37 -38.02
C TYR A 234 -19.69 3.63 -39.36
N VAL A 235 -19.19 2.39 -39.39
CA VAL A 235 -18.99 1.60 -40.62
C VAL A 235 -19.88 0.34 -40.69
N GLY A 236 -20.86 0.23 -39.79
CA GLY A 236 -21.74 -0.93 -39.68
C GLY A 236 -23.01 -0.86 -40.55
N PRO A 237 -23.90 -1.87 -40.46
CA PRO A 237 -25.14 -1.90 -41.22
C PRO A 237 -26.02 -0.70 -40.88
N GLY A 238 -26.41 0.09 -41.89
CA GLY A 238 -27.14 1.36 -41.74
C GLY A 238 -26.27 2.62 -41.81
N ALA A 239 -24.95 2.49 -42.00
CA ALA A 239 -24.09 3.64 -42.29
C ALA A 239 -24.45 4.26 -43.65
N ILE A 240 -24.61 5.59 -43.67
CA ILE A 240 -24.71 6.36 -44.91
C ILE A 240 -23.30 6.40 -45.53
N PRO A 241 -23.14 6.10 -46.83
CA PRO A 241 -21.83 6.04 -47.50
C PRO A 241 -21.07 7.36 -47.46
#